data_AF-A0A8J3JIM9-F1
#
_entry.id   AF-A0A8J3JIM9-F1
#
_cell.length_a   1.000
_cell.length_b   1.000
_cell.length_c   1.000
_cell.angle_alpha   90.00
_cell.angle_beta   90.00
_cell.angle_gamma   90.00
#
_symmetry.space_group_name_H-M   'P 1'
#
loop_
_entity.id
_entity.type
_entity.pdbx_description
1 polymer ?
#
loop_
_entity_poly.entity_id
_entity_poly.type
_entity_poly.pdbx_seq_one_letter_code
_entity_poly.pdbx_strand_id
1 'polypeptide(L)'
;MSKLSGIDEWLQRRLPELVAEHGVGAAVAVSAGGEVVEHAAGVLSKATGVEATTDSVFQIGSVTKVWTVTLLMQLADEGLLDVDAPVRRYLPEFVIADEAAAAAITVRQLMSHTAGFEGDIFTDTGRGDDCVEKYVATLGGTAQLFPPGELFSYNNAGYCVLGRIAEVLRGKPYDDCVREHLFAPLGLVHAANGPYEAILHRAAVGHVQPGPDADPVPAPVWALARSNAPAGSMLTMSARSLVAFAQMHLNGGRAADGTVVLSEASVAAMQQRQVDVPCAGLMGDAWGLGWELFDWAGGPVVGHDGNTIGQASFLRVVPGTDVAVALLTNGGNPFALYAEIFRHVLRELAGVELPELPVLPSRPQQVDGARYVGTYASEVNELTVSQDADGRLWMDLVPLGLMAELGGQPERTELVHLHGDIFLPTQAQLGIHLPHAFVGDDGAGNAMYVHSGRATRRV
;
A
#
# COMPACT_ATOMS: atom_id res chain seq x y z
N MET A 1 34.47 -10.98 -2.06
CA MET A 1 33.32 -10.05 -2.15
C MET A 1 32.23 -10.58 -1.23
N SER A 2 31.63 -9.72 -0.42
CA SER A 2 30.40 -10.09 0.29
C SER A 2 29.27 -10.25 -0.73
N LYS A 3 28.17 -10.92 -0.35
CA LYS A 3 27.01 -10.98 -1.23
C LYS A 3 26.47 -9.57 -1.52
N LEU A 4 26.49 -8.68 -0.51
CA LEU A 4 26.07 -7.29 -0.66
C LEU A 4 26.97 -6.49 -1.61
N SER A 5 28.30 -6.69 -1.61
CA SER A 5 29.18 -6.03 -2.59
C SER A 5 28.90 -6.51 -4.02
N GLY A 6 28.49 -7.78 -4.18
CA GLY A 6 28.03 -8.28 -5.49
C GLY A 6 26.74 -7.61 -5.96
N ILE A 7 25.79 -7.40 -5.04
CA ILE A 7 24.56 -6.64 -5.31
C ILE A 7 24.87 -5.18 -5.65
N ASP A 8 25.83 -4.55 -4.96
CA ASP A 8 26.26 -3.18 -5.22
C ASP A 8 26.77 -3.01 -6.66
N GLU A 9 27.74 -3.84 -7.08
CA GLU A 9 28.28 -3.83 -8.45
C GLU A 9 27.22 -4.16 -9.50
N TRP A 10 26.25 -5.03 -9.16
CA TRP A 10 25.14 -5.36 -10.04
C TRP A 10 24.19 -4.18 -10.21
N LEU A 11 23.73 -3.56 -9.12
CA LEU A 11 22.83 -2.41 -9.14
C LEU A 11 23.45 -1.22 -9.87
N GLN A 12 24.73 -0.95 -9.63
CA GLN A 12 25.47 0.13 -10.30
C GLN A 12 25.39 0.03 -11.83
N ARG A 13 25.43 -1.20 -12.36
CA ARG A 13 25.36 -1.45 -13.81
C ARG A 13 23.93 -1.61 -14.32
N ARG A 14 23.09 -2.36 -13.61
CA ARG A 14 21.78 -2.82 -14.11
C ARG A 14 20.67 -1.82 -13.87
N LEU A 15 20.71 -1.02 -12.81
CA LEU A 15 19.64 -0.05 -12.52
C LEU A 15 19.45 0.99 -13.67
N PRO A 16 20.50 1.60 -14.23
CA PRO A 16 20.33 2.52 -15.37
C PRO A 16 19.69 1.88 -16.59
N GLU A 17 20.03 0.62 -16.89
CA GLU A 17 19.44 -0.14 -18.00
C GLU A 17 17.95 -0.41 -17.77
N LEU A 18 17.60 -0.89 -16.57
CA LEU A 18 16.21 -1.13 -16.18
C LEU A 18 15.38 0.16 -16.23
N VAL A 19 15.93 1.28 -15.75
CA VAL A 19 15.24 2.58 -15.82
C VAL A 19 15.06 3.02 -17.28
N ALA A 20 16.03 2.78 -18.16
CA ALA A 20 15.88 3.09 -19.59
C ALA A 20 14.84 2.19 -20.29
N GLU A 21 14.75 0.92 -19.90
CA GLU A 21 13.81 -0.07 -20.45
C GLU A 21 12.37 0.16 -20.00
N HIS A 22 12.18 0.63 -18.77
CA HIS A 22 10.89 0.52 -18.10
C HIS A 22 10.48 1.76 -17.29
N GLY A 23 11.33 2.77 -17.10
CA GLY A 23 11.10 3.81 -16.09
C GLY A 23 11.29 5.25 -16.57
N VAL A 24 11.05 6.18 -15.66
CA VAL A 24 11.46 7.58 -15.82
C VAL A 24 12.64 7.89 -14.90
N GLY A 25 12.50 7.55 -13.62
CA GLY A 25 13.53 7.63 -12.60
C GLY A 25 13.24 6.67 -11.45
N ALA A 26 14.30 6.21 -10.79
CA ALA A 26 14.20 5.32 -9.65
C ALA A 26 15.36 5.54 -8.66
N ALA A 27 15.10 5.25 -7.40
CA ALA A 27 16.09 5.11 -6.34
C ALA A 27 15.86 3.79 -5.59
N VAL A 28 16.94 3.06 -5.32
CA VAL A 28 16.92 1.79 -4.60
C VAL A 28 17.92 1.83 -3.46
N ALA A 29 17.54 1.25 -2.32
CA ALA A 29 18.43 1.00 -1.21
C ALA A 29 18.26 -0.44 -0.72
N VAL A 30 19.38 -1.10 -0.45
CA VAL A 30 19.43 -2.48 0.06
C VAL A 30 20.26 -2.46 1.34
N SER A 31 19.67 -2.94 2.43
CA SER A 31 20.42 -3.25 3.65
C SER A 31 20.59 -4.75 3.81
N ALA A 32 21.80 -5.16 4.20
CA ALA A 32 22.08 -6.50 4.67
C ALA A 32 23.27 -6.49 5.64
N GLY A 33 23.12 -7.15 6.80
CA GLY A 33 24.21 -7.34 7.76
C GLY A 33 24.77 -6.02 8.32
N GLY A 34 23.88 -5.05 8.59
CA GLY A 34 24.24 -3.72 9.09
C GLY A 34 24.85 -2.76 8.06
N GLU A 35 25.09 -3.18 6.82
CA GLU A 35 25.55 -2.33 5.72
C GLU A 35 24.37 -1.90 4.83
N VAL A 36 24.54 -0.80 4.09
CA VAL A 36 23.52 -0.27 3.16
C VAL A 36 24.20 0.18 1.86
N VAL A 37 23.71 -0.35 0.73
CA VAL A 37 24.09 0.10 -0.62
C VAL A 37 22.91 0.79 -1.27
N GLU A 38 23.17 1.81 -2.08
CA GLU A 38 22.14 2.66 -2.66
C GLU A 38 22.52 3.13 -4.06
N HIS A 39 21.54 3.15 -4.96
CA HIS A 39 21.73 3.61 -6.34
C HIS A 39 20.49 4.39 -6.79
N ALA A 40 20.70 5.32 -7.72
CA ALA A 40 19.61 6.05 -8.37
C ALA A 40 19.93 6.22 -9.86
N ALA A 41 18.89 6.26 -10.69
CA ALA A 41 19.03 6.46 -12.13
C ALA A 41 17.80 7.15 -12.72
N GLY A 42 17.97 7.72 -13.91
CA GLY A 42 16.91 8.43 -14.64
C GLY A 42 16.68 9.85 -14.15
N VAL A 43 15.47 10.38 -14.38
CA VAL A 43 15.11 11.77 -14.08
C VAL A 43 13.96 11.87 -13.08
N LEU A 44 14.05 12.85 -12.18
CA LEU A 44 12.99 13.21 -11.23
C LEU A 44 11.82 13.91 -11.92
N SER A 45 12.05 14.53 -13.08
CA SER A 45 11.03 15.22 -13.86
C SER A 45 11.46 15.34 -15.32
N LYS A 46 10.69 14.77 -16.25
CA LYS A 46 10.92 14.93 -17.70
C LYS A 46 10.75 16.38 -18.18
N ALA A 47 10.04 17.22 -17.43
CA ALA A 47 9.90 18.63 -17.76
C ALA A 47 11.17 19.44 -17.45
N THR A 48 11.90 19.09 -16.39
CA THR A 48 13.08 19.84 -15.95
C THR A 48 14.40 19.17 -16.28
N GLY A 49 14.39 17.85 -16.55
CA GLY A 49 15.59 17.05 -16.81
C GLY A 49 16.47 16.81 -15.58
N VAL A 50 16.00 17.15 -14.37
CA VAL A 50 16.75 16.97 -13.13
C VAL A 50 16.96 15.47 -12.88
N GLU A 51 18.21 15.03 -12.81
CA GLU A 51 18.57 13.62 -12.60
C GLU A 51 18.22 13.13 -11.18
N ALA A 52 17.85 11.86 -11.06
CA ALA A 52 17.67 11.21 -9.77
C ALA A 52 19.04 10.94 -9.12
N THR A 53 19.11 11.20 -7.81
CA THR A 53 20.28 10.95 -6.95
C THR A 53 19.85 10.16 -5.73
N THR A 54 20.78 9.53 -5.01
CA THR A 54 20.46 8.67 -3.85
C THR A 54 19.83 9.44 -2.67
N ASP A 55 20.02 10.76 -2.62
CA ASP A 55 19.42 11.69 -1.67
C ASP A 55 18.11 12.33 -2.17
N SER A 56 17.65 11.96 -3.37
CA SER A 56 16.36 12.39 -3.91
C SER A 56 15.20 11.78 -3.13
N VAL A 57 14.11 12.53 -3.01
CA VAL A 57 12.94 12.13 -2.22
C VAL A 57 11.75 11.83 -3.13
N PHE A 58 11.06 10.73 -2.83
CA PHE A 58 9.89 10.24 -3.57
C PHE A 58 8.75 10.03 -2.58
N GLN A 59 7.51 10.16 -3.05
CA GLN A 59 6.36 9.79 -2.22
C GLN A 59 6.36 8.27 -1.99
N ILE A 60 6.18 7.85 -0.74
CA ILE A 60 6.14 6.42 -0.39
C ILE A 60 4.72 5.86 -0.33
N GLY A 61 3.73 6.67 -0.72
CA GLY A 61 2.33 6.28 -0.77
C GLY A 61 1.88 5.53 0.49
N SER A 62 1.18 4.42 0.27
CA SER A 62 0.62 3.60 1.33
C SER A 62 1.65 2.90 2.24
N VAL A 63 2.95 2.89 1.92
CA VAL A 63 3.96 2.44 2.91
C VAL A 63 3.88 3.28 4.20
N THR A 64 3.39 4.52 4.11
CA THR A 64 3.05 5.40 5.24
C THR A 64 2.12 4.74 6.28
N LYS A 65 1.30 3.75 5.89
CA LYS A 65 0.44 3.03 6.82
C LYS A 65 1.22 2.35 7.92
N VAL A 66 2.36 1.75 7.59
CA VAL A 66 3.27 1.13 8.56
C VAL A 66 3.82 2.18 9.54
N TRP A 67 4.08 3.41 9.06
CA TRP A 67 4.52 4.53 9.90
C TRP A 67 3.43 4.98 10.86
N THR A 68 2.19 5.10 10.35
CA THR A 68 1.01 5.38 11.18
C THR A 68 0.88 4.34 12.28
N VAL A 69 0.85 3.04 11.95
CA VAL A 69 0.74 1.99 12.96
C VAL A 69 1.90 2.03 13.94
N THR A 70 3.14 2.32 13.51
CA THR A 70 4.29 2.47 14.41
C THR A 70 4.04 3.58 15.44
N LEU A 71 3.49 4.74 15.05
CA LEU A 71 3.11 5.80 16.00
C LEU A 71 2.06 5.34 17.01
N LEU A 72 1.06 4.58 16.58
CA LEU A 72 0.01 4.09 17.46
C LEU A 72 0.54 2.98 18.40
N MET A 73 1.49 2.16 17.94
CA MET A 73 2.15 1.16 18.77
C MET A 73 3.11 1.80 19.78
N GLN A 74 3.74 2.94 19.47
CA GLN A 74 4.45 3.74 20.49
C GLN A 74 3.49 4.20 21.60
N LEU A 75 2.30 4.68 21.23
CA LEU A 75 1.27 5.05 22.21
C LEU A 75 0.82 3.84 23.04
N ALA A 76 0.82 2.63 22.46
CA ALA A 76 0.54 1.41 23.19
C ALA A 76 1.66 1.01 24.17
N ASP A 77 2.93 1.10 23.75
CA ASP A 77 4.09 0.91 24.63
C ASP A 77 4.09 1.89 25.81
N GLU A 78 3.61 3.12 25.59
CA GLU A 78 3.45 4.15 26.61
C GLU A 78 2.22 3.95 27.51
N GLY A 79 1.38 2.94 27.24
CA GLY A 79 0.14 2.68 27.97
C GLY A 79 -0.96 3.71 27.74
N LEU A 80 -0.82 4.58 26.73
CA LEU A 80 -1.81 5.58 26.34
C LEU A 80 -2.87 5.02 25.40
N LEU A 81 -2.55 3.94 24.69
CA LEU A 81 -3.44 3.27 23.75
C LEU A 81 -3.53 1.77 24.03
N ASP A 82 -4.74 1.28 24.07
CA ASP A 82 -5.12 -0.12 23.98
C ASP A 82 -5.63 -0.40 22.56
N VAL A 83 -4.94 -1.28 21.84
CA VAL A 83 -5.26 -1.64 20.45
C VAL A 83 -6.57 -2.43 20.33
N ASP A 84 -6.99 -3.11 21.40
CA ASP A 84 -8.22 -3.89 21.44
C ASP A 84 -9.42 -3.05 21.91
N ALA A 85 -9.20 -1.80 22.31
CA ALA A 85 -10.26 -0.89 22.67
C ALA A 85 -11.05 -0.40 21.44
N PRO A 86 -12.36 -0.12 21.59
CA PRO A 86 -13.13 0.57 20.58
C PRO A 86 -12.53 1.94 20.23
N VAL A 87 -12.60 2.32 18.96
CA VAL A 87 -12.14 3.64 18.45
C VAL A 87 -12.75 4.78 19.24
N ARG A 88 -14.03 4.65 19.62
CA ARG A 88 -14.78 5.65 20.40
C ARG A 88 -14.24 5.91 21.81
N ARG A 89 -13.34 5.05 22.32
CA ARG A 89 -12.60 5.36 23.55
C ARG A 89 -11.72 6.60 23.38
N TYR A 90 -11.17 6.81 22.19
CA TYR A 90 -10.26 7.91 21.86
C TYR A 90 -10.93 9.00 21.04
N LEU A 91 -11.90 8.63 20.19
CA LEU A 91 -12.68 9.53 19.34
C LEU A 91 -14.18 9.31 19.59
N PRO A 92 -14.77 9.83 20.68
CA PRO A 92 -16.18 9.62 21.01
C PRO A 92 -17.15 10.04 19.89
N GLU A 93 -16.73 10.98 19.03
CA GLU A 93 -17.44 11.50 17.88
C GLU A 93 -17.37 10.61 16.63
N PHE A 94 -16.60 9.52 16.65
CA PHE A 94 -16.46 8.63 15.50
C PHE A 94 -17.80 7.99 15.13
N VAL A 95 -18.26 8.27 13.92
CA VAL A 95 -19.53 7.79 13.37
C VAL A 95 -19.32 7.34 11.93
N ILE A 96 -20.07 6.31 11.56
CA ILE A 96 -20.31 5.82 10.20
C ILE A 96 -21.80 5.51 10.07
N ALA A 97 -22.29 5.11 8.89
CA ALA A 97 -23.72 4.93 8.67
C ALA A 97 -24.35 3.87 9.61
N ASP A 98 -23.59 2.83 9.97
CA ASP A 98 -24.00 1.82 10.95
C ASP A 98 -23.46 2.17 12.34
N GLU A 99 -24.34 2.65 13.21
CA GLU A 99 -24.04 3.06 14.58
C GLU A 99 -23.54 1.89 15.47
N ALA A 100 -24.06 0.68 15.25
CA ALA A 100 -23.64 -0.48 16.03
C ALA A 100 -22.22 -0.90 15.64
N ALA A 101 -21.89 -0.86 14.34
CA ALA A 101 -20.53 -1.07 13.86
C ALA A 101 -19.59 0.04 14.38
N ALA A 102 -19.97 1.31 14.27
CA ALA A 102 -19.20 2.45 14.76
C ALA A 102 -18.82 2.32 16.25
N ALA A 103 -19.74 1.80 17.07
CA ALA A 103 -19.51 1.57 18.49
C ALA A 103 -18.59 0.37 18.80
N ALA A 104 -18.50 -0.60 17.89
CA ALA A 104 -17.78 -1.85 18.10
C ALA A 104 -16.39 -1.91 17.46
N ILE A 105 -16.14 -1.12 16.40
CA ILE A 105 -14.86 -1.11 15.69
C ILE A 105 -13.71 -0.77 16.65
N THR A 106 -12.70 -1.63 16.68
CA THR A 106 -11.48 -1.49 17.48
C THR A 106 -10.34 -0.86 16.70
N VAL A 107 -9.34 -0.34 17.42
CA VAL A 107 -8.11 0.18 16.80
C VAL A 107 -7.38 -0.92 16.01
N ARG A 108 -7.31 -2.14 16.54
CA ARG A 108 -6.72 -3.31 15.87
C ARG A 108 -7.40 -3.59 14.54
N GLN A 109 -8.72 -3.52 14.48
CA GLN A 109 -9.47 -3.76 13.24
C GLN A 109 -9.21 -2.70 12.17
N LEU A 110 -8.93 -1.45 12.56
CA LEU A 110 -8.45 -0.45 11.60
C LEU A 110 -7.04 -0.79 11.08
N MET A 111 -6.12 -1.16 11.98
CA MET A 111 -4.73 -1.52 11.63
C MET A 111 -4.63 -2.74 10.72
N SER A 112 -5.56 -3.69 10.85
CA SER A 112 -5.59 -4.93 10.06
C SER A 112 -6.58 -4.91 8.89
N HIS A 113 -7.21 -3.75 8.59
CA HIS A 113 -8.20 -3.61 7.53
C HIS A 113 -9.42 -4.54 7.65
N THR A 114 -9.89 -4.76 8.87
CA THR A 114 -11.06 -5.62 9.18
C THR A 114 -12.23 -4.84 9.79
N ALA A 115 -12.23 -3.51 9.73
CA ALA A 115 -13.31 -2.68 10.29
C ALA A 115 -14.63 -2.73 9.50
N GLY A 116 -14.56 -3.11 8.22
CA GLY A 116 -15.74 -3.47 7.42
C GLY A 116 -16.62 -2.36 6.89
N PHE A 117 -16.17 -1.10 6.93
CA PHE A 117 -16.82 0.01 6.25
C PHE A 117 -16.07 0.41 4.96
N GLU A 118 -16.73 1.18 4.09
CA GLU A 118 -16.15 1.69 2.85
C GLU A 118 -14.92 2.57 3.10
N GLY A 119 -13.82 2.26 2.41
CA GLY A 119 -12.49 2.74 2.80
C GLY A 119 -11.83 3.74 1.86
N ASP A 120 -12.33 3.88 0.64
CA ASP A 120 -11.71 4.70 -0.42
C ASP A 120 -12.41 6.04 -0.59
N ILE A 121 -12.39 6.81 0.50
CA ILE A 121 -12.91 8.17 0.57
C ILE A 121 -11.73 9.12 0.61
N PHE A 122 -11.68 10.11 -0.28
CA PHE A 122 -10.53 11.01 -0.41
C PHE A 122 -10.92 12.49 -0.39
N THR A 123 -12.00 12.82 0.31
CA THR A 123 -12.48 14.20 0.46
C THR A 123 -11.35 15.13 0.92
N ASP A 124 -11.06 16.16 0.12
CA ASP A 124 -10.12 17.21 0.50
C ASP A 124 -10.81 18.17 1.47
N THR A 125 -10.39 18.14 2.74
CA THR A 125 -10.90 18.99 3.81
C THR A 125 -9.97 20.18 4.10
N GLY A 126 -9.06 20.46 3.18
CA GLY A 126 -8.14 21.59 3.23
C GLY A 126 -6.76 21.23 3.77
N ARG A 127 -5.93 22.27 3.94
CA ARG A 127 -4.52 22.16 4.33
C ARG A 127 -4.26 22.57 5.78
N GLY A 128 -5.30 22.95 6.54
CA GLY A 128 -5.17 23.35 7.94
C GLY A 128 -4.82 22.17 8.84
N ASP A 129 -4.37 22.46 10.05
CA ASP A 129 -4.00 21.43 11.05
C ASP A 129 -5.20 20.61 11.54
N ASP A 130 -6.42 21.09 11.28
CA ASP A 130 -7.67 20.40 11.52
C ASP A 130 -8.14 19.54 10.32
N CYS A 131 -7.31 19.35 9.28
CA CYS A 131 -7.75 18.66 8.06
C CYS A 131 -8.08 17.18 8.30
N VAL A 132 -7.29 16.45 9.11
CA VAL A 132 -7.55 15.04 9.44
C VAL A 132 -8.82 14.92 10.30
N GLU A 133 -9.00 15.81 11.29
CA GLU A 133 -10.24 15.91 12.09
C GLU A 133 -11.47 16.10 11.20
N LYS A 134 -11.43 17.11 10.33
CA LYS A 134 -12.52 17.40 9.39
C LYS A 134 -12.81 16.23 8.47
N TYR A 135 -11.79 15.50 8.04
CA TYR A 135 -11.96 14.31 7.20
C TYR A 135 -12.67 13.19 7.96
N VAL A 136 -12.26 12.90 9.19
CA VAL A 136 -12.95 11.88 10.00
C VAL A 136 -14.42 12.26 10.21
N ALA A 137 -14.72 13.55 10.36
CA ALA A 137 -16.10 14.05 10.47
C ALA A 137 -16.95 13.85 9.19
N THR A 138 -16.35 13.63 8.02
CA THR A 138 -17.11 13.34 6.78
C THR A 138 -17.56 11.88 6.68
N LEU A 139 -17.07 10.99 7.54
CA LEU A 139 -17.34 9.55 7.47
C LEU A 139 -18.73 9.15 8.00
N GLY A 140 -19.51 10.07 8.58
CA GLY A 140 -20.80 9.73 9.20
C GLY A 140 -21.83 9.09 8.25
N GLY A 141 -21.71 9.31 6.93
CA GLY A 141 -22.55 8.68 5.91
C GLY A 141 -21.98 7.40 5.30
N THR A 142 -20.78 6.98 5.71
CA THR A 142 -20.04 5.88 5.07
C THR A 142 -20.69 4.53 5.34
N ALA A 143 -21.00 3.78 4.28
CA ALA A 143 -21.69 2.50 4.36
C ALA A 143 -20.83 1.39 4.99
N GLN A 144 -21.50 0.47 5.69
CA GLN A 144 -20.91 -0.79 6.17
C GLN A 144 -20.99 -1.87 5.07
N LEU A 145 -19.86 -2.51 4.78
CA LEU A 145 -19.74 -3.63 3.83
C LEU A 145 -20.04 -4.97 4.50
N PHE A 146 -19.54 -5.17 5.71
CA PHE A 146 -19.66 -6.39 6.51
C PHE A 146 -19.41 -6.09 8.01
N PRO A 147 -19.94 -6.89 8.94
CA PRO A 147 -19.62 -6.81 10.37
C PRO A 147 -18.12 -6.66 10.69
N PRO A 148 -17.72 -5.80 11.65
CA PRO A 148 -16.32 -5.65 12.05
C PRO A 148 -15.66 -6.99 12.45
N GLY A 149 -14.50 -7.28 11.87
CA GLY A 149 -13.73 -8.51 12.09
C GLY A 149 -14.05 -9.64 11.11
N GLU A 150 -15.04 -9.50 10.23
CA GLU A 150 -15.48 -10.61 9.37
C GLU A 150 -14.49 -10.95 8.24
N LEU A 151 -14.03 -9.94 7.50
CA LEU A 151 -13.11 -10.13 6.38
C LEU A 151 -12.12 -8.98 6.22
N PHE A 152 -11.06 -9.24 5.46
CA PHE A 152 -10.11 -8.21 5.05
C PHE A 152 -10.69 -7.37 3.91
N SER A 153 -10.69 -6.04 4.05
CA SER A 153 -10.92 -5.11 2.95
C SER A 153 -10.08 -3.86 3.16
N TYR A 154 -9.12 -3.63 2.26
CA TYR A 154 -8.19 -2.51 2.36
C TYR A 154 -8.93 -1.18 2.51
N ASN A 155 -8.51 -0.37 3.48
CA ASN A 155 -9.30 0.77 3.93
C ASN A 155 -8.39 1.98 4.25
N ASN A 156 -8.42 3.00 3.40
CA ASN A 156 -7.65 4.24 3.58
C ASN A 156 -8.26 5.13 4.65
N ALA A 157 -9.59 5.28 4.66
CA ALA A 157 -10.32 6.09 5.64
C ALA A 157 -10.05 5.65 7.09
N GLY A 158 -9.95 4.34 7.33
CA GLY A 158 -9.60 3.78 8.63
C GLY A 158 -8.20 4.16 9.09
N TYR A 159 -7.26 4.35 8.17
CA TYR A 159 -5.94 4.87 8.51
C TYR A 159 -5.95 6.36 8.83
N CYS A 160 -6.82 7.15 8.21
CA CYS A 160 -7.05 8.52 8.62
C CYS A 160 -7.67 8.60 10.03
N VAL A 161 -8.56 7.67 10.39
CA VAL A 161 -9.07 7.53 11.77
C VAL A 161 -7.93 7.19 12.75
N LEU A 162 -7.03 6.26 12.39
CA LEU A 162 -5.83 5.97 13.18
C LEU A 162 -4.94 7.21 13.36
N GLY A 163 -4.69 7.94 12.28
CA GLY A 163 -3.94 9.21 12.34
C GLY A 163 -4.60 10.21 13.28
N ARG A 164 -5.94 10.30 13.26
CA ARG A 164 -6.67 11.19 14.17
C ARG A 164 -6.54 10.78 15.64
N ILE A 165 -6.52 9.47 15.94
CA ILE A 165 -6.24 8.98 17.29
C ILE A 165 -4.85 9.45 17.75
N ALA A 166 -3.84 9.36 16.87
CA ALA A 166 -2.50 9.83 17.18
C ALA A 166 -2.49 11.35 17.47
N GLU A 167 -3.19 12.16 16.68
CA GLU A 167 -3.32 13.61 16.91
C GLU A 167 -3.92 13.93 18.28
N VAL A 168 -5.00 13.25 18.64
CA VAL A 168 -5.68 13.45 19.93
C VAL A 168 -4.78 13.05 21.10
N LEU A 169 -4.12 11.90 21.02
CA LEU A 169 -3.27 11.39 22.11
C LEU A 169 -1.94 12.12 22.22
N ARG A 170 -1.42 12.72 21.14
CA ARG A 170 -0.19 13.53 21.13
C ARG A 170 -0.44 15.04 21.27
N GLY A 171 -1.68 15.49 21.09
CA GLY A 171 -2.06 16.91 21.15
C GLY A 171 -1.45 17.78 20.06
N LYS A 172 -1.15 17.22 18.88
CA LYS A 172 -0.50 17.91 17.75
C LYS A 172 -0.92 17.30 16.40
N PRO A 173 -0.73 18.01 15.27
CA PRO A 173 -1.05 17.50 13.95
C PRO A 173 -0.30 16.21 13.61
N TYR A 174 -0.87 15.38 12.74
CA TYR A 174 -0.30 14.07 12.38
C TYR A 174 1.14 14.17 11.86
N ASP A 175 1.43 15.12 10.98
CA ASP A 175 2.78 15.32 10.43
C ASP A 175 3.81 15.73 11.50
N ASP A 176 3.39 16.50 12.50
CA ASP A 176 4.27 16.81 13.65
C ASP A 176 4.54 15.57 14.50
N CYS A 177 3.54 14.68 14.65
CA CYS A 177 3.74 13.39 15.32
C CYS A 177 4.80 12.54 14.58
N VAL A 178 4.69 12.43 13.26
CA VAL A 178 5.67 11.69 12.44
C VAL A 178 7.07 12.28 12.57
N ARG A 179 7.19 13.63 12.51
CA ARG A 179 8.49 14.29 12.59
C ARG A 179 9.16 14.06 13.94
N GLU A 180 8.43 14.27 15.03
CA GLU A 180 8.98 14.21 16.38
C GLU A 180 9.26 12.77 16.84
N HIS A 181 8.38 11.83 16.53
CA HIS A 181 8.44 10.48 17.09
C HIS A 181 9.05 9.43 16.14
N LEU A 182 9.25 9.76 14.87
CA LEU A 182 9.89 8.86 13.90
C LEU A 182 11.08 9.52 13.18
N PHE A 183 10.92 10.68 12.55
CA PHE A 183 12.03 11.28 11.78
C PHE A 183 13.22 11.62 12.68
N ALA A 184 12.98 12.36 13.77
CA ALA A 184 14.00 12.80 14.70
C ALA A 184 14.76 11.61 15.35
N PRO A 185 14.11 10.61 15.95
CA PRO A 185 14.82 9.50 16.58
C PRO A 185 15.48 8.53 15.59
N LEU A 186 15.04 8.52 14.32
CA LEU A 186 15.72 7.76 13.25
C LEU A 186 16.81 8.58 12.54
N GLY A 187 16.99 9.86 12.90
CA GLY A 187 17.99 10.74 12.28
C GLY A 187 17.74 11.01 10.79
N LEU A 188 16.48 11.02 10.34
CA LEU A 188 16.14 11.13 8.93
C LEU A 188 16.25 12.58 8.44
N VAL A 189 17.18 12.83 7.52
CA VAL A 189 17.45 14.15 6.94
C VAL A 189 16.98 14.30 5.50
N HIS A 190 16.58 13.20 4.84
CA HIS A 190 16.01 13.18 3.49
C HIS A 190 14.58 12.65 3.53
N ALA A 191 13.73 13.35 4.29
CA ALA A 191 12.32 13.03 4.49
C ALA A 191 11.51 14.32 4.65
N ALA A 192 10.26 14.30 4.20
CA ALA A 192 9.35 15.42 4.18
C ALA A 192 7.91 14.96 4.43
N ASN A 193 7.17 15.72 5.23
CA ASN A 193 5.77 15.45 5.56
C ASN A 193 4.76 16.01 4.56
N GLY A 194 5.23 16.68 3.50
CA GLY A 194 4.36 17.24 2.49
C GLY A 194 5.10 18.11 1.48
N PRO A 195 4.37 18.72 0.52
CA PRO A 195 4.97 19.43 -0.60
C PRO A 195 5.87 20.60 -0.19
N TYR A 196 5.51 21.33 0.87
CA TYR A 196 6.26 22.52 1.31
C TYR A 196 7.65 22.18 1.88
N GLU A 197 7.82 20.95 2.38
CA GLU A 197 9.13 20.45 2.82
C GLU A 197 9.84 19.71 1.68
N ALA A 198 9.10 18.95 0.87
CA ALA A 198 9.66 18.20 -0.25
C ALA A 198 10.41 19.10 -1.24
N ILE A 199 9.92 20.32 -1.50
CA ILE A 199 10.59 21.29 -2.39
C ILE A 199 11.98 21.74 -1.90
N LEU A 200 12.33 21.49 -0.63
CA LEU A 200 13.66 21.78 -0.09
C LEU A 200 14.68 20.68 -0.45
N HIS A 201 14.21 19.58 -1.03
CA HIS A 201 15.02 18.46 -1.50
C HIS A 201 14.94 18.33 -3.02
N ARG A 202 15.73 17.39 -3.57
CA ARG A 202 15.55 16.89 -4.95
C ARG A 202 14.30 15.99 -4.98
N ALA A 203 13.13 16.60 -5.07
CA ALA A 203 11.85 15.89 -5.05
C ALA A 203 11.45 15.37 -6.42
N ALA A 204 11.03 14.11 -6.48
CA ALA A 204 10.46 13.51 -7.67
C ALA A 204 9.08 14.11 -8.00
N VAL A 205 8.84 14.32 -9.29
CA VAL A 205 7.51 14.54 -9.86
C VAL A 205 7.04 13.20 -10.43
N GLY A 206 5.81 12.80 -10.12
CA GLY A 206 5.25 11.58 -10.70
C GLY A 206 5.03 11.73 -12.21
N HIS A 207 5.06 10.62 -12.93
CA HIS A 207 4.74 10.59 -14.37
C HIS A 207 3.62 9.60 -14.64
N VAL A 208 2.63 10.04 -15.43
CA VAL A 208 1.48 9.25 -15.86
C VAL A 208 1.62 8.95 -17.34
N GLN A 209 1.10 7.79 -17.77
CA GLN A 209 1.10 7.38 -19.17
C GLN A 209 -0.27 7.68 -19.78
N PRO A 210 -0.39 8.61 -20.76
CA PRO A 210 -1.69 8.97 -21.34
C PRO A 210 -2.37 7.87 -22.16
N GLY A 211 -1.65 6.79 -22.48
CA GLY A 211 -2.15 5.63 -23.21
C GLY A 211 -1.09 4.52 -23.27
N PRO A 212 -1.47 3.30 -23.72
CA PRO A 212 -0.61 2.10 -23.63
C PRO A 212 0.80 2.25 -24.22
N ASP A 213 0.93 3.01 -25.31
CA ASP A 213 2.19 3.24 -26.03
C ASP A 213 2.70 4.68 -25.93
N ALA A 214 2.07 5.52 -25.11
CA ALA A 214 2.47 6.92 -24.96
C ALA A 214 3.68 7.03 -24.03
N ASP A 215 4.59 7.96 -24.30
CA ASP A 215 5.65 8.28 -23.36
C ASP A 215 5.07 8.79 -22.03
N PRO A 216 5.62 8.40 -20.86
CA PRO A 216 5.23 9.00 -19.59
C PRO A 216 5.42 10.52 -19.62
N VAL A 217 4.44 11.25 -19.12
CA VAL A 217 4.44 12.71 -18.98
C VAL A 217 4.29 13.09 -17.49
N PRO A 218 4.83 14.24 -17.05
CA PRO A 218 4.65 14.69 -15.68
C PRO A 218 3.17 14.73 -15.27
N ALA A 219 2.87 14.23 -14.07
CA ALA A 219 1.54 14.27 -13.49
C ALA A 219 1.07 15.72 -13.32
N PRO A 220 -0.23 16.01 -13.54
CA PRO A 220 -0.77 17.37 -13.46
C PRO A 220 -0.87 17.90 -12.02
N VAL A 221 -0.76 17.02 -11.03
CA VAL A 221 -0.76 17.33 -9.60
C VAL A 221 0.35 16.54 -8.92
N TRP A 222 0.98 17.14 -7.90
CA TRP A 222 2.11 16.51 -7.23
C TRP A 222 1.68 15.56 -6.10
N ALA A 223 0.72 15.96 -5.25
CA ALA A 223 0.24 15.16 -4.13
C ALA A 223 -1.29 15.14 -4.06
N LEU A 224 -1.81 14.13 -3.37
CA LEU A 224 -3.21 14.00 -2.96
C LEU A 224 -3.51 14.98 -1.78
N ALA A 225 -4.67 14.85 -1.13
CA ALA A 225 -5.09 15.76 -0.06
C ALA A 225 -4.33 15.53 1.26
N ARG A 226 -3.98 16.61 1.99
CA ARG A 226 -3.28 16.54 3.30
C ARG A 226 -4.10 15.76 4.32
N SER A 227 -5.42 15.88 4.25
CA SER A 227 -6.38 15.15 5.08
C SER A 227 -6.20 13.63 5.07
N ASN A 228 -5.57 13.09 4.03
CA ASN A 228 -5.31 11.65 3.85
C ASN A 228 -3.86 11.27 4.18
N ALA A 229 -3.09 12.16 4.83
CA ALA A 229 -1.66 11.94 5.11
C ALA A 229 -1.39 10.62 5.87
N PRO A 230 -2.19 10.22 6.89
CA PRO A 230 -2.00 8.94 7.58
C PRO A 230 -2.14 7.72 6.67
N ALA A 231 -2.96 7.82 5.61
CA ALA A 231 -3.14 6.75 4.64
C ALA A 231 -2.08 6.74 3.54
N GLY A 232 -1.27 7.80 3.40
CA GLY A 232 -0.13 7.85 2.48
C GLY A 232 -0.15 8.93 1.41
N SER A 233 -0.94 9.99 1.56
CA SER A 233 -1.04 11.03 0.53
C SER A 233 0.16 12.00 0.45
N MET A 234 1.01 12.05 1.47
CA MET A 234 2.00 13.12 1.65
C MET A 234 3.44 12.67 1.88
N LEU A 235 3.64 11.59 2.64
CA LEU A 235 4.95 11.25 3.18
C LEU A 235 5.94 10.96 2.04
N THR A 236 7.07 11.65 2.07
CA THR A 236 8.07 11.64 1.00
C THR A 236 9.45 11.43 1.60
N MET A 237 10.28 10.54 1.06
CA MET A 237 11.64 10.32 1.57
C MET A 237 12.56 9.65 0.55
N SER A 238 13.86 9.58 0.86
CA SER A 238 14.83 8.79 0.10
C SER A 238 14.72 7.29 0.39
N ALA A 239 15.21 6.46 -0.54
CA ALA A 239 15.22 5.00 -0.36
C ALA A 239 16.02 4.58 0.88
N ARG A 240 17.14 5.26 1.16
CA ARG A 240 17.93 5.07 2.39
C ARG A 240 17.13 5.38 3.66
N SER A 241 16.35 6.46 3.67
CA SER A 241 15.52 6.80 4.82
C SER A 241 14.44 5.74 5.08
N LEU A 242 13.85 5.19 4.02
CA LEU A 242 12.87 4.12 4.14
C LEU A 242 13.51 2.80 4.65
N VAL A 243 14.72 2.47 4.18
CA VAL A 243 15.47 1.32 4.69
C VAL A 243 15.88 1.52 6.15
N ALA A 244 16.23 2.73 6.59
CA ALA A 244 16.53 3.00 7.99
C ALA A 244 15.33 2.72 8.92
N PHE A 245 14.11 3.04 8.47
CA PHE A 245 12.89 2.67 9.17
C PHE A 245 12.69 1.14 9.20
N ALA A 246 12.94 0.44 8.10
CA ALA A 246 12.87 -1.02 8.06
C ALA A 246 13.91 -1.69 8.97
N GLN A 247 15.13 -1.16 9.03
CA GLN A 247 16.18 -1.61 9.94
C GLN A 247 15.77 -1.43 11.41
N MET A 248 15.02 -0.37 11.76
CA MET A 248 14.50 -0.21 13.11
C MET A 248 13.57 -1.36 13.50
N HIS A 249 12.72 -1.83 12.58
CA HIS A 249 11.90 -3.03 12.79
C HIS A 249 12.73 -4.31 12.85
N LEU A 250 13.76 -4.48 12.00
CA LEU A 250 14.68 -5.63 12.07
C LEU A 250 15.45 -5.69 13.39
N ASN A 251 15.81 -4.53 13.94
CA ASN A 251 16.56 -4.39 15.19
C ASN A 251 15.68 -4.36 16.45
N GLY A 252 14.49 -4.97 16.40
CA GLY A 252 13.58 -5.08 17.54
C GLY A 252 13.11 -3.73 18.09
N GLY A 253 13.01 -2.72 17.21
CA GLY A 253 12.49 -1.39 17.54
C GLY A 253 13.55 -0.34 17.84
N ARG A 254 14.82 -0.61 17.54
CA ARG A 254 15.96 0.27 17.82
C ARG A 254 16.48 0.99 16.59
N ALA A 255 16.67 2.30 16.69
CA ALA A 255 17.38 3.09 15.70
C ALA A 255 18.89 2.74 15.67
N ALA A 256 19.59 3.22 14.65
CA ALA A 256 21.02 2.95 14.45
C ALA A 256 21.91 3.45 15.60
N ASP A 257 21.52 4.51 16.30
CA ASP A 257 22.23 5.04 17.47
C ASP A 257 21.87 4.33 18.80
N GLY A 258 20.99 3.33 18.74
CA GLY A 258 20.51 2.57 19.89
C GLY A 258 19.26 3.15 20.55
N THR A 259 18.74 4.30 20.09
CA THR A 259 17.47 4.87 20.55
C THR A 259 16.34 3.84 20.39
N VAL A 260 15.60 3.59 21.47
CA VAL A 260 14.42 2.71 21.44
C VAL A 260 13.26 3.51 20.87
N VAL A 261 12.87 3.22 19.64
CA VAL A 261 11.74 3.84 18.94
C VAL A 261 10.45 3.08 19.22
N LEU A 262 10.54 1.75 19.30
CA LEU A 262 9.42 0.85 19.57
C LEU A 262 9.92 -0.31 20.46
N SER A 263 9.04 -0.92 21.25
CA SER A 263 9.39 -2.14 21.97
C SER A 263 9.49 -3.34 21.02
N GLU A 264 10.34 -4.31 21.37
CA GLU A 264 10.46 -5.57 20.62
C GLU A 264 9.12 -6.33 20.56
N ALA A 265 8.33 -6.26 21.65
CA ALA A 265 6.99 -6.85 21.69
C ALA A 265 6.05 -6.18 20.69
N SER A 266 6.10 -4.86 20.56
CA SER A 266 5.28 -4.11 19.60
C SER A 266 5.71 -4.36 18.15
N VAL A 267 7.02 -4.46 17.87
CA VAL A 267 7.51 -4.92 16.55
C VAL A 267 6.97 -6.30 16.22
N ALA A 268 7.10 -7.26 17.14
CA ALA A 268 6.61 -8.61 16.92
C ALA A 268 5.08 -8.64 16.71
N ALA A 269 4.32 -7.87 17.49
CA ALA A 269 2.86 -7.77 17.34
C ALA A 269 2.46 -7.21 15.97
N MET A 270 3.19 -6.23 15.44
CA MET A 270 2.90 -5.66 14.12
C MET A 270 3.08 -6.67 12.97
N GLN A 271 4.00 -7.62 13.12
CA GLN A 271 4.32 -8.64 12.11
C GLN A 271 3.54 -9.96 12.30
N GLN A 272 2.69 -10.05 13.32
CA GLN A 272 1.84 -11.23 13.53
C GLN A 272 0.62 -11.21 12.62
N ARG A 273 0.33 -12.35 11.99
CA ARG A 273 -0.87 -12.61 11.18
C ARG A 273 -2.15 -12.28 11.95
N GLN A 274 -2.89 -11.27 11.47
CA GLN A 274 -4.19 -10.86 12.00
C GLN A 274 -5.35 -11.41 11.17
N VAL A 275 -5.21 -11.39 9.85
CA VAL A 275 -6.26 -11.81 8.91
C VAL A 275 -5.64 -12.32 7.62
N ASP A 276 -6.30 -13.29 6.99
CA ASP A 276 -5.93 -13.79 5.66
C ASP A 276 -6.42 -12.82 4.59
N VAL A 277 -5.58 -12.58 3.59
CA VAL A 277 -5.95 -11.74 2.44
C VAL A 277 -6.46 -12.66 1.34
N PRO A 278 -7.69 -12.48 0.84
CA PRO A 278 -8.15 -13.18 -0.34
C PRO A 278 -7.19 -12.95 -1.51
N CYS A 279 -6.87 -14.00 -2.27
CA CYS A 279 -5.83 -13.96 -3.30
C CYS A 279 -6.00 -12.75 -4.24
N ALA A 280 -5.14 -11.76 -4.07
CA ALA A 280 -5.13 -10.50 -4.81
C ALA A 280 -3.84 -10.31 -5.64
N GLY A 281 -3.02 -11.38 -5.75
CA GLY A 281 -1.83 -11.46 -6.59
C GLY A 281 -0.62 -10.67 -6.09
N LEU A 282 -0.79 -9.37 -5.84
CA LEU A 282 0.27 -8.46 -5.41
C LEU A 282 0.38 -8.29 -3.89
N MET A 283 -0.77 -8.36 -3.21
CA MET A 283 -0.82 -8.21 -1.76
C MET A 283 -0.29 -9.45 -1.06
N GLY A 284 0.16 -9.29 0.17
CA GLY A 284 0.55 -10.43 1.02
C GLY A 284 -0.54 -11.48 1.18
N ASP A 285 -0.13 -12.70 1.54
CA ASP A 285 -1.02 -13.83 1.88
C ASP A 285 -1.86 -13.55 3.13
N ALA A 286 -1.36 -12.65 3.98
CA ALA A 286 -2.03 -12.19 5.18
C ALA A 286 -1.67 -10.73 5.51
N TRP A 287 -2.39 -10.15 6.46
CA TRP A 287 -2.12 -8.82 7.00
C TRP A 287 -1.77 -8.89 8.49
N GLY A 288 -0.75 -8.12 8.88
CA GLY A 288 -0.37 -7.84 10.26
C GLY A 288 -1.08 -6.60 10.81
N LEU A 289 -0.44 -5.91 11.75
CA LEU A 289 -0.82 -4.52 12.06
C LEU A 289 0.03 -3.61 11.19
N GLY A 290 -0.55 -3.10 10.11
CA GLY A 290 0.16 -2.24 9.15
C GLY A 290 1.02 -2.96 8.13
N TRP A 291 1.54 -4.15 8.42
CA TRP A 291 2.40 -4.91 7.49
C TRP A 291 1.62 -5.89 6.61
N GLU A 292 2.00 -5.97 5.34
CA GLU A 292 1.70 -7.13 4.51
C GLU A 292 2.61 -8.29 4.92
N LEU A 293 2.05 -9.50 4.98
CA LEU A 293 2.78 -10.71 5.34
C LEU A 293 2.77 -11.66 4.14
N PHE A 294 3.94 -12.10 3.74
CA PHE A 294 4.17 -12.93 2.57
C PHE A 294 4.79 -14.27 2.99
N ASP A 295 4.14 -15.36 2.61
CA ASP A 295 4.57 -16.74 2.86
C ASP A 295 5.33 -17.27 1.62
N TRP A 296 6.48 -16.65 1.32
CA TRP A 296 7.27 -16.97 0.12
C TRP A 296 8.18 -18.19 0.29
N ALA A 297 8.54 -18.80 -0.84
CA ALA A 297 9.53 -19.87 -0.85
C ALA A 297 10.88 -19.31 -0.35
N GLY A 298 11.46 -19.96 0.67
CA GLY A 298 12.69 -19.52 1.33
C GLY A 298 12.49 -18.82 2.68
N GLY A 299 11.28 -18.35 3.00
CA GLY A 299 10.96 -17.84 4.33
C GLY A 299 9.93 -16.71 4.35
N PRO A 300 9.49 -16.30 5.55
CA PRO A 300 8.53 -15.21 5.71
C PRO A 300 9.16 -13.87 5.30
N VAL A 301 8.38 -13.07 4.59
CA VAL A 301 8.71 -11.69 4.24
C VAL A 301 7.61 -10.78 4.75
N VAL A 302 7.98 -9.62 5.28
CA VAL A 302 7.03 -8.55 5.59
C VAL A 302 7.30 -7.36 4.68
N GLY A 303 6.28 -6.60 4.35
CA GLY A 303 6.44 -5.50 3.43
C GLY A 303 5.21 -4.61 3.33
N HIS A 304 5.30 -3.63 2.45
CA HIS A 304 4.15 -2.85 2.03
C HIS A 304 4.48 -2.18 0.70
N ASP A 305 3.47 -2.04 -0.16
CA ASP A 305 3.58 -1.28 -1.41
C ASP A 305 2.84 0.05 -1.32
N GLY A 306 3.33 1.06 -2.03
CA GLY A 306 2.75 2.39 -1.99
C GLY A 306 2.64 2.96 -3.39
N ASN A 307 1.50 3.57 -3.69
CA ASN A 307 1.30 4.27 -4.94
C ASN A 307 0.63 5.62 -4.66
N THR A 308 1.12 6.66 -5.35
CA THR A 308 0.46 7.96 -5.46
C THR A 308 0.40 8.34 -6.93
N ILE A 309 0.17 9.62 -7.25
CA ILE A 309 -0.06 10.05 -8.63
C ILE A 309 1.26 9.99 -9.41
N GLY A 310 1.44 8.91 -10.17
CA GLY A 310 2.62 8.67 -10.99
C GLY A 310 3.90 8.34 -10.20
N GLN A 311 3.79 7.94 -8.93
CA GLN A 311 4.92 7.47 -8.12
C GLN A 311 4.57 6.17 -7.42
N ALA A 312 5.52 5.24 -7.37
CA ALA A 312 5.37 3.96 -6.70
C ALA A 312 6.54 3.67 -5.77
N SER A 313 6.28 2.87 -4.75
CA SER A 313 7.25 2.46 -3.74
C SER A 313 7.00 1.01 -3.34
N PHE A 314 8.09 0.28 -3.10
CA PHE A 314 8.06 -1.11 -2.69
C PHE A 314 9.03 -1.30 -1.53
N LEU A 315 8.56 -1.92 -0.46
CA LEU A 315 9.37 -2.28 0.69
C LEU A 315 9.22 -3.76 1.00
N ARG A 316 10.33 -4.49 1.07
CA ARG A 316 10.37 -5.87 1.59
C ARG A 316 11.45 -5.98 2.65
N VAL A 317 11.13 -6.72 3.70
CA VAL A 317 11.95 -6.94 4.88
C VAL A 317 11.92 -8.44 5.18
N VAL A 318 13.08 -9.04 5.38
CA VAL A 318 13.22 -10.46 5.70
C VAL A 318 13.78 -10.58 7.14
N PRO A 319 12.91 -10.70 8.16
CA PRO A 319 13.32 -10.69 9.56
C PRO A 319 14.40 -11.74 9.90
N GLY A 320 14.34 -12.92 9.27
CA GLY A 320 15.27 -14.01 9.54
C GLY A 320 16.71 -13.80 9.04
N THR A 321 16.95 -12.81 8.17
CA THR A 321 18.26 -12.63 7.50
C THR A 321 18.80 -11.22 7.58
N ASP A 322 18.17 -10.31 8.34
CA ASP A 322 18.56 -8.89 8.42
C ASP A 322 18.68 -8.23 7.04
N VAL A 323 17.72 -8.52 6.14
CA VAL A 323 17.68 -7.96 4.78
C VAL A 323 16.47 -7.04 4.64
N ALA A 324 16.70 -5.83 4.13
CA ALA A 324 15.63 -4.91 3.74
C ALA A 324 15.92 -4.28 2.37
N VAL A 325 14.91 -4.16 1.52
CA VAL A 325 15.00 -3.58 0.19
C VAL A 325 13.89 -2.56 0.01
N ALA A 326 14.26 -1.32 -0.35
CA ALA A 326 13.33 -0.29 -0.76
C ALA A 326 13.60 0.13 -2.21
N LEU A 327 12.54 0.23 -3.01
CA LEU A 327 12.57 0.81 -4.35
C LEU A 327 11.53 1.90 -4.45
N LEU A 328 11.94 3.07 -4.94
CA LEU A 328 11.09 4.24 -5.17
C LEU A 328 11.18 4.61 -6.65
N THR A 329 10.04 4.83 -7.31
CA THR A 329 9.97 5.17 -8.74
C THR A 329 8.98 6.29 -8.98
N ASN A 330 9.16 7.04 -10.06
CA ASN A 330 8.29 8.16 -10.44
C ASN A 330 7.65 8.01 -11.83
N GLY A 331 7.33 6.78 -12.22
CA GLY A 331 6.56 6.49 -13.44
C GLY A 331 7.10 5.30 -14.22
N GLY A 332 6.59 5.11 -15.44
CA GLY A 332 6.90 3.95 -16.28
C GLY A 332 6.18 2.68 -15.82
N ASN A 333 6.85 1.53 -15.93
CA ASN A 333 6.46 0.22 -15.45
C ASN A 333 7.19 -0.12 -14.14
N PRO A 334 6.68 0.35 -12.99
CA PRO A 334 7.34 0.15 -11.70
C PRO A 334 7.42 -1.33 -11.29
N PHE A 335 6.46 -2.15 -11.72
CA PHE A 335 6.43 -3.58 -11.37
C PHE A 335 7.50 -4.40 -12.07
N ALA A 336 7.83 -4.07 -13.33
CA ALA A 336 8.96 -4.71 -14.02
C ALA A 336 10.28 -4.41 -13.30
N LEU A 337 10.51 -3.15 -12.90
CA LEU A 337 11.68 -2.77 -12.08
C LEU A 337 11.70 -3.55 -10.75
N TYR A 338 10.58 -3.55 -10.05
CA TYR A 338 10.42 -4.25 -8.78
C TYR A 338 10.75 -5.74 -8.92
N ALA A 339 10.14 -6.43 -9.89
CA ALA A 339 10.31 -7.86 -10.07
C ALA A 339 11.78 -8.24 -10.37
N GLU A 340 12.45 -7.48 -11.24
CA GLU A 340 13.86 -7.71 -11.58
C GLU A 340 14.78 -7.49 -10.37
N ILE A 341 14.63 -6.35 -9.69
CA ILE A 341 15.49 -5.98 -8.55
C ILE A 341 15.24 -6.92 -7.36
N PHE A 342 13.99 -7.10 -6.94
CA PHE A 342 13.67 -7.86 -5.73
C PHE A 342 13.93 -9.35 -5.93
N ARG A 343 13.62 -9.93 -7.09
CA ARG A 343 13.94 -11.34 -7.37
C ARG A 343 15.44 -11.60 -7.24
N HIS A 344 16.28 -10.73 -7.81
CA HIS A 344 17.73 -10.91 -7.70
C HIS A 344 18.22 -10.69 -6.25
N VAL A 345 17.89 -9.55 -5.65
CA VAL A 345 18.41 -9.16 -4.34
C VAL A 345 17.96 -10.13 -3.24
N LEU A 346 16.67 -10.49 -3.18
CA LEU A 346 16.15 -11.37 -2.13
C LEU A 346 16.69 -12.79 -2.26
N ARG A 347 16.83 -13.31 -3.49
CA ARG A 347 17.40 -14.64 -3.69
C ARG A 347 18.86 -14.69 -3.26
N GLU A 348 19.68 -13.73 -3.70
CA GLU A 348 21.11 -13.75 -3.39
C GLU A 348 21.38 -13.50 -1.91
N LEU A 349 20.69 -12.54 -1.28
CA LEU A 349 20.96 -12.12 0.10
C LEU A 349 20.22 -12.97 1.14
N ALA A 350 18.97 -13.34 0.88
CA ALA A 350 18.10 -14.01 1.86
C ALA A 350 17.71 -15.45 1.48
N GLY A 351 17.99 -15.90 0.24
CA GLY A 351 17.53 -17.22 -0.24
C GLY A 351 16.01 -17.30 -0.43
N VAL A 352 15.35 -16.15 -0.54
CA VAL A 352 13.90 -16.03 -0.74
C VAL A 352 13.60 -15.83 -2.22
N GLU A 353 12.66 -16.60 -2.74
CA GLU A 353 12.20 -16.52 -4.12
C GLU A 353 10.93 -15.66 -4.20
N LEU A 354 11.01 -14.58 -4.98
CA LEU A 354 9.84 -13.77 -5.32
C LEU A 354 8.88 -14.61 -6.18
N PRO A 355 7.60 -14.76 -5.80
CA PRO A 355 6.64 -15.49 -6.61
C PRO A 355 6.46 -14.87 -7.99
N GLU A 356 6.22 -15.73 -8.98
CA GLU A 356 5.81 -15.27 -10.30
C GLU A 356 4.39 -14.68 -10.23
N LEU A 357 4.20 -13.59 -10.96
CA LEU A 357 2.88 -12.96 -11.05
C LEU A 357 1.89 -13.89 -11.76
N PRO A 358 0.59 -13.82 -11.42
CA PRO A 358 -0.43 -14.60 -12.10
C PRO A 358 -0.43 -14.33 -13.61
N VAL A 359 -0.34 -15.40 -14.40
CA VAL A 359 -0.44 -15.36 -15.86
C VAL A 359 -1.73 -16.03 -16.32
N LEU A 360 -2.28 -15.54 -17.43
CA LEU A 360 -3.46 -16.16 -18.03
C LEU A 360 -3.16 -17.64 -18.39
N PRO A 361 -4.03 -18.58 -17.99
CA PRO A 361 -3.90 -19.97 -18.40
C PRO A 361 -3.88 -20.11 -19.93
N SER A 362 -2.95 -20.91 -20.44
CA SER A 362 -2.85 -21.20 -21.88
C SER A 362 -4.07 -21.95 -22.44
N ARG A 363 -4.84 -22.59 -21.56
CA ARG A 363 -6.11 -23.27 -21.87
C ARG A 363 -7.14 -22.89 -20.80
N PRO A 364 -7.88 -21.79 -20.99
CA PRO A 364 -8.94 -21.37 -20.08
C PRO A 364 -9.95 -22.49 -19.83
N GLN A 365 -10.23 -22.78 -18.56
CA GLN A 365 -11.32 -23.67 -18.19
C GLN A 365 -12.63 -22.87 -18.16
N GLN A 366 -13.68 -23.42 -18.78
CA GLN A 366 -15.03 -22.90 -18.61
C GLN A 366 -15.62 -23.38 -17.29
N VAL A 367 -16.32 -22.47 -16.60
CA VAL A 367 -16.96 -22.74 -15.31
C VAL A 367 -18.42 -22.33 -15.36
N ASP A 368 -19.26 -22.97 -14.56
CA ASP A 368 -20.63 -22.51 -14.35
C ASP A 368 -20.60 -21.14 -13.65
N GLY A 369 -21.17 -20.13 -14.32
CA GLY A 369 -21.14 -18.74 -13.87
C GLY A 369 -22.16 -18.41 -12.79
N ALA A 370 -23.09 -19.31 -12.47
CA ALA A 370 -24.26 -19.02 -11.63
C ALA A 370 -23.90 -18.35 -10.30
N ARG A 371 -22.81 -18.79 -9.65
CA ARG A 371 -22.32 -18.22 -8.39
C ARG A 371 -21.82 -16.78 -8.52
N TYR A 372 -21.28 -16.41 -9.68
CA TYR A 372 -20.50 -15.18 -9.87
C TYR A 372 -21.31 -14.07 -10.56
N VAL A 373 -22.27 -14.43 -11.41
CA VAL A 373 -23.09 -13.49 -12.18
C VAL A 373 -23.94 -12.62 -11.26
N GLY A 374 -23.86 -11.30 -11.43
CA GLY A 374 -24.56 -10.32 -10.60
C GLY A 374 -23.93 -8.94 -10.70
N THR A 375 -24.53 -7.97 -10.03
CA THR A 375 -23.98 -6.62 -9.86
C THR A 375 -23.37 -6.49 -8.48
N TYR A 376 -22.19 -5.88 -8.42
CA TYR A 376 -21.43 -5.60 -7.22
C TYR A 376 -21.13 -4.10 -7.21
N ALA A 377 -21.33 -3.43 -6.09
CA ALA A 377 -21.16 -1.98 -6.00
C ALA A 377 -20.37 -1.56 -4.75
N SER A 378 -19.67 -0.45 -4.91
CA SER A 378 -18.98 0.33 -3.88
C SER A 378 -19.15 1.81 -4.19
N GLU A 379 -18.68 2.69 -3.30
CA GLU A 379 -18.67 4.15 -3.54
C GLU A 379 -17.82 4.56 -4.76
N VAL A 380 -16.84 3.75 -5.15
CA VAL A 380 -15.85 4.11 -6.19
C VAL A 380 -16.00 3.34 -7.49
N ASN A 381 -16.74 2.21 -7.51
CA ASN A 381 -16.97 1.42 -8.72
C ASN A 381 -18.28 0.63 -8.63
N GLU A 382 -18.93 0.45 -9.77
CA GLU A 382 -19.94 -0.59 -10.02
C GLU A 382 -19.34 -1.63 -10.96
N LEU A 383 -19.56 -2.92 -10.67
CA LEU A 383 -19.11 -4.05 -11.47
C LEU A 383 -20.29 -4.96 -11.78
N THR A 384 -20.49 -5.27 -13.06
CA THR A 384 -21.47 -6.28 -13.47
C THR A 384 -20.75 -7.48 -14.06
N VAL A 385 -20.97 -8.64 -13.46
CA VAL A 385 -20.45 -9.93 -13.94
C VAL A 385 -21.54 -10.64 -14.72
N SER A 386 -21.26 -11.03 -15.96
CA SER A 386 -22.19 -11.74 -16.85
C SER A 386 -21.53 -12.96 -17.49
N GLN A 387 -22.34 -13.92 -17.95
CA GLN A 387 -21.86 -15.08 -18.70
C GLN A 387 -22.47 -15.07 -20.12
N ASP A 388 -21.64 -15.25 -21.13
CA ASP A 388 -22.10 -15.33 -22.53
C ASP A 388 -22.55 -16.74 -22.94
N ALA A 389 -23.07 -16.87 -24.17
CA ALA A 389 -23.55 -18.15 -24.71
C ALA A 389 -22.44 -19.21 -24.90
N ASP A 390 -21.19 -18.77 -24.98
CA ASP A 390 -20.02 -19.65 -25.05
C ASP A 390 -19.54 -20.07 -23.65
N GLY A 391 -20.16 -19.58 -22.58
CA GLY A 391 -19.78 -19.87 -21.20
C GLY A 391 -18.64 -19.01 -20.65
N ARG A 392 -18.22 -17.95 -21.36
CA ARG A 392 -17.18 -17.02 -20.87
C ARG A 392 -17.78 -16.02 -19.89
N LEU A 393 -17.02 -15.70 -18.85
CA LEU A 393 -17.38 -14.67 -17.89
C LEU A 393 -16.82 -13.32 -18.32
N TRP A 394 -17.65 -12.29 -18.19
CA TRP A 394 -17.33 -10.91 -18.52
C TRP A 394 -17.56 -10.03 -17.30
N MET A 395 -16.68 -9.06 -17.09
CA MET A 395 -16.82 -8.02 -16.10
C MET A 395 -16.89 -6.67 -16.80
N ASP A 396 -18.02 -5.99 -16.61
CA ASP A 396 -18.21 -4.60 -17.00
C ASP A 396 -17.99 -3.73 -15.74
N LEU A 397 -16.92 -2.92 -15.72
CA LEU A 397 -16.54 -2.04 -14.62
C LEU A 397 -16.85 -0.60 -14.99
N VAL A 398 -17.61 0.09 -14.15
CA VAL A 398 -17.95 1.50 -14.28
C VAL A 398 -17.35 2.27 -13.09
N PRO A 399 -16.32 3.11 -13.32
CA PRO A 399 -15.77 3.96 -12.28
C PRO A 399 -16.79 4.98 -11.79
N LEU A 400 -16.83 5.19 -10.49
CA LEU A 400 -17.70 6.16 -9.80
C LEU A 400 -16.85 7.13 -8.96
N GLY A 401 -17.46 8.24 -8.53
CA GLY A 401 -16.85 9.21 -7.63
C GLY A 401 -15.44 9.64 -8.07
N LEU A 402 -14.48 9.55 -7.14
CA LEU A 402 -13.09 9.95 -7.40
C LEU A 402 -12.46 9.19 -8.57
N MET A 403 -12.75 7.89 -8.74
CA MET A 403 -12.15 7.11 -9.83
C MET A 403 -12.56 7.65 -11.20
N ALA A 404 -13.81 8.10 -11.34
CA ALA A 404 -14.28 8.81 -12.52
C ALA A 404 -13.62 10.20 -12.67
N GLU A 405 -13.49 10.95 -11.58
CA GLU A 405 -12.84 12.28 -11.58
C GLU A 405 -11.34 12.23 -11.95
N LEU A 406 -10.65 11.16 -11.57
CA LEU A 406 -9.27 10.87 -11.96
C LEU A 406 -9.14 10.35 -13.41
N GLY A 407 -10.24 10.31 -14.16
CA GLY A 407 -10.26 9.96 -15.58
C GLY A 407 -10.55 8.49 -15.87
N GLY A 408 -10.96 7.70 -14.87
CA GLY A 408 -11.38 6.32 -15.05
C GLY A 408 -12.47 6.22 -16.13
N GLN A 409 -12.31 5.27 -17.04
CA GLN A 409 -13.27 4.99 -18.10
C GLN A 409 -13.96 3.66 -17.85
N PRO A 410 -15.22 3.49 -18.28
CA PRO A 410 -15.86 2.19 -18.30
C PRO A 410 -15.02 1.18 -19.08
N GLU A 411 -14.81 0.00 -18.52
CA GLU A 411 -14.01 -1.06 -19.10
C GLU A 411 -14.82 -2.36 -19.12
N ARG A 412 -14.69 -3.13 -20.20
CA ARG A 412 -15.19 -4.49 -20.28
C ARG A 412 -14.02 -5.44 -20.47
N THR A 413 -13.90 -6.42 -19.58
CA THR A 413 -12.81 -7.41 -19.63
C THR A 413 -13.35 -8.83 -19.46
N GLU A 414 -12.71 -9.80 -20.09
CA GLU A 414 -13.03 -11.21 -19.88
C GLU A 414 -12.39 -11.69 -18.57
N LEU A 415 -13.13 -12.43 -17.75
CA LEU A 415 -12.64 -13.07 -16.55
C LEU A 415 -12.32 -14.54 -16.84
N VAL A 416 -11.03 -14.87 -16.83
CA VAL A 416 -10.52 -16.22 -17.07
C VAL A 416 -10.32 -16.93 -15.73
N HIS A 417 -10.90 -18.13 -15.60
CA HIS A 417 -10.75 -18.94 -14.39
C HIS A 417 -9.28 -19.29 -14.14
N LEU A 418 -8.80 -19.03 -12.91
CA LEU A 418 -7.46 -19.39 -12.47
C LEU A 418 -7.50 -20.68 -11.64
N HIS A 419 -8.16 -20.64 -10.48
CA HIS A 419 -8.44 -21.80 -9.63
C HIS A 419 -9.50 -21.44 -8.56
N GLY A 420 -10.24 -22.42 -8.05
CA GLY A 420 -11.30 -22.17 -7.06
C GLY A 420 -12.28 -21.08 -7.54
N ASP A 421 -12.54 -20.09 -6.69
CA ASP A 421 -13.39 -18.93 -6.98
C ASP A 421 -12.57 -17.69 -7.42
N ILE A 422 -11.39 -17.89 -8.02
CA ILE A 422 -10.47 -16.81 -8.43
C ILE A 422 -10.36 -16.74 -9.95
N PHE A 423 -10.44 -15.53 -10.48
CA PHE A 423 -10.41 -15.21 -11.90
C PHE A 423 -9.38 -14.12 -12.21
N LEU A 424 -8.82 -14.15 -13.42
CA LEU A 424 -7.92 -13.14 -13.94
C LEU A 424 -8.62 -12.34 -15.06
N PRO A 425 -8.59 -10.99 -15.03
CA PRO A 425 -9.01 -10.18 -16.16
C PRO A 425 -8.02 -10.37 -17.31
N THR A 426 -8.50 -10.45 -18.54
CA THR A 426 -7.63 -10.59 -19.73
C THR A 426 -6.85 -9.32 -20.05
N GLN A 427 -7.34 -8.16 -19.60
CA GLN A 427 -6.61 -6.91 -19.67
C GLN A 427 -5.70 -6.74 -18.46
N ALA A 428 -4.41 -6.53 -18.71
CA ALA A 428 -3.44 -6.24 -17.68
C ALA A 428 -3.49 -4.77 -17.26
N GLN A 429 -3.44 -4.49 -15.96
CA GLN A 429 -3.27 -3.15 -15.40
C GLN A 429 -1.85 -3.02 -14.87
N LEU A 430 -1.13 -1.97 -15.29
CA LEU A 430 0.29 -1.77 -14.96
C LEU A 430 1.17 -3.00 -15.26
N GLY A 431 0.82 -3.75 -16.31
CA GLY A 431 1.54 -4.96 -16.72
C GLY A 431 1.16 -6.24 -15.96
N ILE A 432 0.11 -6.22 -15.13
CA ILE A 432 -0.29 -7.34 -14.28
C ILE A 432 -1.77 -7.68 -14.46
N HIS A 433 -2.10 -8.97 -14.49
CA HIS A 433 -3.48 -9.46 -14.39
C HIS A 433 -3.85 -9.60 -12.91
N LEU A 434 -4.57 -8.62 -12.36
CA LEU A 434 -4.94 -8.62 -10.95
C LEU A 434 -6.05 -9.65 -10.67
N PRO A 435 -5.82 -10.64 -9.80
CA PRO A 435 -6.84 -11.61 -9.44
C PRO A 435 -8.09 -10.97 -8.82
N HIS A 436 -9.24 -11.51 -9.20
CA HIS A 436 -10.55 -11.21 -8.61
C HIS A 436 -11.05 -12.48 -7.93
N ALA A 437 -11.10 -12.47 -6.60
CA ALA A 437 -11.61 -13.56 -5.78
C ALA A 437 -13.09 -13.32 -5.46
N PHE A 438 -13.95 -14.28 -5.75
CA PHE A 438 -15.35 -14.25 -5.35
C PHE A 438 -15.49 -14.91 -3.98
N VAL A 439 -15.95 -14.17 -2.98
CA VAL A 439 -15.96 -14.63 -1.58
C VAL A 439 -17.32 -14.43 -0.92
N GLY A 440 -17.56 -15.18 0.16
CA GLY A 440 -18.82 -15.18 0.90
C GLY A 440 -19.95 -15.93 0.18
N ASP A 441 -21.11 -16.01 0.85
CA ASP A 441 -22.33 -16.61 0.30
C ASP A 441 -23.54 -15.79 0.74
N ASP A 442 -24.41 -15.42 -0.19
CA ASP A 442 -25.63 -14.66 0.09
C ASP A 442 -26.79 -15.52 0.64
N GLY A 443 -26.53 -16.80 0.91
CA GLY A 443 -27.52 -17.78 1.37
C GLY A 443 -28.26 -18.48 0.23
N ALA A 444 -28.07 -18.04 -1.02
CA ALA A 444 -28.61 -18.67 -2.22
C ALA A 444 -27.52 -19.37 -3.05
N GLY A 445 -26.28 -19.47 -2.55
CA GLY A 445 -25.15 -20.05 -3.27
C GLY A 445 -24.38 -19.06 -4.12
N ASN A 446 -24.74 -17.77 -4.11
CA ASN A 446 -24.04 -16.75 -4.88
C ASN A 446 -22.94 -16.09 -4.05
N ALA A 447 -21.86 -15.68 -4.70
CA ALA A 447 -20.80 -14.93 -4.06
C ALA A 447 -21.34 -13.57 -3.56
N MET A 448 -21.04 -13.26 -2.29
CA MET A 448 -21.47 -12.01 -1.66
C MET A 448 -20.56 -10.83 -2.00
N TYR A 449 -19.28 -11.11 -2.33
CA TYR A 449 -18.30 -10.09 -2.71
C TYR A 449 -17.46 -10.51 -3.90
N VAL A 450 -17.04 -9.51 -4.68
CA VAL A 450 -15.85 -9.58 -5.55
C VAL A 450 -14.70 -8.90 -4.80
N HIS A 451 -13.54 -9.54 -4.74
CA HIS A 451 -12.38 -9.05 -4.01
C HIS A 451 -11.14 -8.94 -4.89
N SER A 452 -10.54 -7.75 -4.94
CA SER A 452 -9.28 -7.46 -5.65
C SER A 452 -8.29 -6.69 -4.76
N GLY A 453 -8.28 -7.03 -3.48
CA GLY A 453 -7.64 -6.28 -2.39
C GLY A 453 -8.64 -5.48 -1.55
N ARG A 454 -9.84 -5.25 -2.11
CA ARG A 454 -10.99 -4.64 -1.46
C ARG A 454 -12.23 -5.46 -1.75
N ALA A 455 -13.14 -5.54 -0.80
CA ALA A 455 -14.41 -6.20 -0.98
C ALA A 455 -15.42 -5.24 -1.62
N THR A 456 -15.96 -5.62 -2.78
CA THR A 456 -17.09 -4.96 -3.42
C THR A 456 -18.32 -5.84 -3.27
N ARG A 457 -19.39 -5.32 -2.65
CA ARG A 457 -20.54 -6.11 -2.21
C ARG A 457 -21.56 -6.30 -3.33
N ARG A 458 -22.14 -7.50 -3.44
CA ARG A 458 -23.29 -7.81 -4.31
C ARG A 458 -24.50 -6.96 -3.91
N VAL A 459 -25.23 -6.43 -4.90
CA VAL A 459 -26.44 -5.61 -4.73
C VAL A 459 -27.68 -6.22 -5.35
#